data_AF-A0A7J5VEZ6-F1
#
_entry.id   AF-A0A7J5VEZ6-F1
#
_cell.length_a   1.000
_cell.length_b   1.000
_cell.length_c   1.000
_cell.angle_alpha   90.00
_cell.angle_beta   90.00
_cell.angle_gamma   90.00
#
_symmetry.space_group_name_H-M   'P 1'
#
loop_
_entity.id
_entity.type
_entity.pdbx_description
1 polymer ?
#
loop_
_entity_poly.entity_id
_entity_poly.type
_entity_poly.pdbx_seq_one_letter_code
_entity_poly.pdbx_strand_id
1 'polypeptide(L)' 'MLIDTDVLMWYLRGNEKAKRIIEEQDGFSISVITYIELVQGMRNKNELLLFRKSAPLKTIFFKNGTLINADKTDFRG' A
#
# COMPACT_ATOMS: atom_id res chain seq x y z
N MET A 1 -8.54 -8.29 3.59
CA MET A 1 -8.11 -9.30 2.58
C MET A 1 -6.64 -9.07 2.19
N LEU A 2 -5.85 -10.12 1.96
CA LEU A 2 -4.53 -9.95 1.33
C LEU A 2 -4.73 -9.81 -0.18
N ILE A 3 -4.24 -8.73 -0.77
CA ILE A 3 -4.40 -8.44 -2.20
C ILE A 3 -3.09 -8.72 -2.92
N ASP A 4 -3.20 -9.40 -4.06
CA ASP A 4 -2.08 -9.66 -4.96
C ASP A 4 -1.52 -8.34 -5.51
N THR A 5 -0.19 -8.29 -5.67
CA THR A 5 0.53 -7.15 -6.24
C THR A 5 -0.05 -6.75 -7.59
N ASP A 6 -0.41 -7.68 -8.47
CA ASP A 6 -0.94 -7.36 -9.81
C ASP A 6 -2.29 -6.62 -9.76
N VAL A 7 -3.19 -7.05 -8.86
CA VAL A 7 -4.50 -6.41 -8.67
C VAL A 7 -4.33 -4.99 -8.15
N LEU A 8 -3.40 -4.80 -7.21
CA LEU A 8 -3.06 -3.49 -6.69
C LEU A 8 -2.39 -2.59 -7.76
N MET A 9 -1.51 -3.16 -8.58
CA MET A 9 -0.88 -2.43 -9.68
C MET A 9 -1.90 -1.99 -10.73
N TRP A 10 -2.90 -2.83 -11.05
CA TRP A 10 -3.99 -2.45 -11.93
C TRP A 10 -4.83 -1.31 -11.34
N TYR A 11 -5.13 -1.36 -10.05
CA TYR A 11 -5.82 -0.27 -9.36
C TYR A 11 -5.05 1.05 -9.46
N LEU A 12 -3.75 1.05 -9.18
CA LEU A 12 -2.89 2.23 -9.26
C LEU A 12 -2.75 2.77 -10.69
N ARG A 13 -2.93 1.92 -11.70
CA ARG A 13 -2.98 2.30 -13.12
C ARG A 13 -4.37 2.78 -13.57
N GLY A 14 -5.36 2.85 -12.67
CA GLY A 14 -6.70 3.34 -12.97
C GLY A 14 -7.65 2.29 -13.55
N ASN A 15 -7.38 1.00 -13.37
CA ASN A 15 -8.28 -0.06 -13.83
C ASN A 15 -9.57 -0.11 -12.98
N GLU A 16 -10.72 0.08 -13.62
CA GLU A 16 -12.02 0.15 -12.95
C GLU A 16 -12.44 -1.16 -12.27
N LYS A 17 -12.08 -2.32 -12.83
CA LYS A 17 -12.40 -3.62 -12.22
C LYS A 17 -11.61 -3.82 -10.93
N ALA A 18 -10.32 -3.50 -10.97
CA ALA A 18 -9.47 -3.55 -9.78
C ALA A 18 -9.94 -2.57 -8.70
N LYS A 19 -10.32 -1.35 -9.11
CA LYS A 19 -10.92 -0.36 -8.22
C LYS A 19 -12.16 -0.87 -7.50
N ARG A 20 -13.10 -1.45 -8.25
CA ARG A 20 -14.32 -2.02 -7.68
C ARG A 20 -14.02 -3.13 -6.66
N ILE A 21 -13.13 -4.06 -7.01
CA ILE A 21 -12.72 -5.16 -6.12
C ILE A 21 -12.09 -4.64 -4.84
N ILE A 22 -11.31 -3.56 -4.89
CA ILE A 22 -10.63 -3.00 -3.71
C ILE A 22 -11.58 -2.16 -2.85
N GLU A 23 -12.44 -1.34 -3.47
CA GLU A 23 -13.36 -0.43 -2.78
C GLU A 23 -14.56 -1.15 -2.17
N GLU A 24 -14.94 -2.32 -2.69
CA GLU A 24 -16.00 -3.17 -2.10
C GLU A 24 -15.52 -3.94 -0.84
N GLN A 25 -14.24 -3.82 -0.46
CA GLN A 25 -13.69 -4.47 0.74
C GLN A 25 -13.58 -3.48 1.90
N ASP A 26 -13.88 -3.92 3.12
CA ASP A 26 -13.70 -3.14 4.36
C ASP A 26 -12.22 -2.88 4.76
N GLY A 27 -11.32 -3.00 3.78
CA GLY A 27 -9.88 -2.82 3.94
C GLY A 27 -9.07 -3.99 3.39
N PHE A 28 -7.86 -3.66 2.98
CA PHE A 28 -6.90 -4.64 2.49
C PHE A 28 -5.54 -4.48 3.14
N SER A 29 -4.79 -5.56 3.13
CA SER A 29 -3.40 -5.61 3.56
C SER A 29 -2.55 -5.97 2.36
N ILE A 30 -1.33 -5.45 2.34
CA ILE A 30 -0.30 -5.78 1.34
C ILE A 30 0.92 -6.31 2.08
N SER A 31 1.71 -7.14 1.40
CA SER A 31 2.97 -7.58 1.98
C SER A 31 3.96 -6.41 2.08
N VAL A 32 4.92 -6.50 3.00
CA VAL A 32 6.01 -5.52 3.11
C VAL A 32 6.84 -5.46 1.81
N ILE A 33 6.96 -6.58 1.10
CA ILE A 33 7.67 -6.66 -0.19
C ILE A 33 6.91 -5.86 -1.25
N THR A 34 5.60 -6.08 -1.38
CA THR A 34 4.72 -5.33 -2.30
C THR A 34 4.79 -3.82 -2.01
N TYR A 35 4.82 -3.43 -0.74
CA TYR A 35 5.00 -2.03 -0.37
C TYR A 35 6.35 -1.45 -0.85
N ILE A 36 7.44 -2.20 -0.67
CA ILE A 36 8.78 -1.77 -1.10
C ILE A 36 8.87 -1.66 -2.63
N GLU A 37 8.32 -2.62 -3.37
CA GLU A 37 8.26 -2.60 -4.84
C GLU A 37 7.52 -1.35 -5.36
N LEU A 38 6.38 -1.02 -4.73
CA LEU A 38 5.63 0.19 -5.05
C LEU A 38 6.43 1.46 -4.81
N VAL A 39 7.06 1.57 -3.63
CA VAL A 39 7.87 2.76 -3.28
C VAL A 39 9.04 2.92 -4.24
N GLN A 40 9.72 1.82 -4.61
CA GLN A 40 10.82 1.85 -5.57
C GLN A 40 10.38 2.16 -7.00
N GLY A 41 9.16 1.76 -7.39
CA GLY A 41 8.60 2.04 -8.70
C GLY A 41 8.10 3.47 -8.92
N MET A 42 7.99 4.28 -7.86
CA MET A 42 7.54 5.68 -7.96
C MET A 42 8.61 6.55 -8.64
N ARG A 43 8.20 7.37 -9.60
CA ARG A 43 9.12 8.16 -10.42
C ARG A 43 9.60 9.44 -9.72
N ASN A 44 8.86 9.90 -8.72
CA ASN A 44 9.14 11.14 -8.01
C ASN A 44 8.51 11.16 -6.61
N LYS A 45 8.96 12.12 -5.79
CA LYS A 45 8.48 12.30 -4.41
C LYS A 45 6.99 12.67 -4.34
N ASN A 46 6.42 13.26 -5.40
CA ASN A 46 5.01 13.64 -5.42
C ASN A 46 4.10 12.42 -5.56
N GLU A 47 4.45 11.45 -6.41
CA GLU A 47 3.75 10.17 -6.53
C GLU A 47 3.78 9.40 -5.20
N LEU A 48 4.94 9.35 -4.53
CA LEU A 48 5.07 8.76 -3.21
C LEU A 48 4.19 9.47 -2.16
N LEU A 49 4.14 10.81 -2.19
CA LEU A 49 3.32 11.61 -1.29
C LEU A 49 1.81 11.38 -1.51
N LEU A 50 1.39 11.33 -2.77
CA LEU A 50 0.00 11.04 -3.16
C LEU A 50 -0.39 9.64 -2.71
N PHE A 51 0.44 8.64 -2.98
CA PHE A 51 0.24 7.25 -2.54
C PHE A 51 0.09 7.16 -1.01
N ARG A 52 0.98 7.79 -0.23
CA ARG A 52 0.90 7.80 1.24
C ARG A 52 -0.34 8.54 1.78
N LYS A 53 -0.86 9.53 1.03
CA LYS A 53 -2.06 10.29 1.42
C LYS A 53 -3.34 9.53 1.10
N SER A 54 -3.44 8.96 -0.11
CA SER A 54 -4.65 8.31 -0.62
C SER A 54 -4.87 6.92 -0.03
N ALA A 55 -3.83 6.24 0.40
CA ALA A 55 -3.94 4.87 0.85
C ALA A 55 -4.30 4.81 2.36
N PRO A 56 -5.45 4.23 2.76
CA PRO A 56 -5.68 3.76 4.13
C PRO A 56 -4.97 2.41 4.33
N LEU A 57 -3.70 2.32 3.93
CA LEU A 57 -2.91 1.11 4.10
C LEU A 57 -2.55 0.99 5.58
N LYS A 58 -3.09 -0.04 6.22
CA LYS A 58 -2.46 -0.61 7.42
C LYS A 58 -1.22 -1.34 6.96
N THR A 59 -0.12 -0.62 6.81
CA THR A 59 1.15 -1.23 6.44
C THR A 59 1.70 -1.93 7.66
N ILE A 60 1.82 -3.25 7.63
CA ILE A 60 2.39 -4.02 8.73
C ILE A 60 3.89 -4.20 8.46
N PHE A 61 4.73 -3.80 9.41
CA PHE A 61 6.18 -3.98 9.39
C PHE A 61 6.59 -5.13 10.30
N PHE A 62 7.66 -5.81 9.94
CA PHE A 62 8.37 -6.69 10.85
C PHE A 62 9.51 -5.91 11.51
N LYS A 63 9.42 -5.70 12.83
CA LYS A 63 10.49 -5.09 13.64
C LYS A 63 10.84 -6.04 14.77
N ASN A 64 12.11 -6.44 14.85
CA ASN A 64 12.62 -7.36 15.89
C ASN A 64 11.77 -8.65 16.06
N GLY A 65 11.36 -9.26 14.94
CA GLY A 65 10.54 -10.48 14.96
C GLY A 65 9.07 -10.28 15.31
N THR A 66 8.59 -9.03 15.44
CA THR A 66 7.19 -8.71 15.77
C THR A 66 6.53 -7.92 14.64
N LEU A 67 5.27 -8.25 14.35
CA LEU A 67 4.41 -7.49 13.44
C LEU A 67 3.95 -6.20 14.13
N ILE A 68 4.26 -5.05 13.55
CA ILE A 68 3.81 -3.73 14.03
C ILE A 68 3.02 -3.03 12.92
N ASN A 69 1.95 -2.32 13.28
CA ASN A 69 1.22 -1.48 12.33
C ASN A 69 1.96 -0.15 12.18
N ALA A 70 2.37 0.20 10.96
CA ALA A 70 2.89 1.51 10.66
C ALA A 70 1.73 2.43 10.29
N ASP A 71 1.16 3.01 11.33
CA ASP A 71 0.36 4.20 11.15
C ASP A 71 1.25 5.35 10.62
N LYS A 72 0.61 6.32 9.95
CA LYS A 72 1.25 7.46 9.27
C LYS A 72 2.21 8.28 10.14
N THR A 73 2.21 8.06 11.46
CA THR A 73 3.08 8.67 12.47
C THR A 73 4.48 8.05 12.61
N ASP A 74 4.69 6.79 12.19
CA ASP A 74 5.93 6.04 12.50
C ASP A 74 7.13 6.35 11.58
N PHE A 75 6.96 7.17 10.54
CA PHE A 75 8.03 7.55 9.59
C PHE A 75 8.53 8.98 9.76
N ARG A 76 8.21 9.64 10.87
CA ARG A 76 8.85 10.91 11.24
C ARG A 76 9.99 10.61 12.21
N GLY A 77 11.06 10.05 11.66
CA GLY A 77 12.40 9.99 12.26
C GLY A 77 13.34 10.87 11.47
#